data_AF-A0A3D0WV00-F1
#
_entry.id   AF-A0A3D0WV00-F1
#
_cell.length_a   1.000
_cell.length_b   1.000
_cell.length_c   1.000
_cell.angle_alpha   90.00
_cell.angle_beta   90.00
_cell.angle_gamma   90.00
#
_symmetry.space_group_name_H-M   'P 1'
#
loop_
_entity.id
_entity.type
_entity.pdbx_description
1 polymer ?
#
loop_
_entity_poly.entity_id
_entity_poly.type
_entity_poly.pdbx_seq_one_letter_code
_entity_poly.pdbx_strand_id
1 'polypeptide(L)'
;PSIGGTAKGHLVRELDALGGEMGRTTDECFIQSRMLNRGKGPAVHSLRAQIDRREYGKIMKRKLERQPGLLLRQAEVVSVAPGGGGLWKLT
;
A
#
# COMPACT_ATOMS: atom_id res chain seq x y z
N PRO A 1 -3.45 -0.46 13.31
CA PRO A 1 -2.72 -1.56 12.65
C PRO A 1 -3.68 -2.49 11.89
N SER A 2 -4.36 -1.96 10.86
CA SER A 2 -5.29 -2.76 10.05
C SER A 2 -5.41 -2.23 8.63
N ILE A 3 -5.57 -3.14 7.68
CA ILE A 3 -5.78 -2.86 6.26
C ILE A 3 -7.15 -3.42 5.83
N GLY A 4 -7.82 -2.73 4.91
CA GLY A 4 -9.17 -3.07 4.45
C GLY A 4 -10.28 -2.53 5.36
N GLY A 5 -11.38 -3.27 5.47
CA GLY A 5 -12.64 -2.82 6.07
C GLY A 5 -13.63 -2.29 5.03
N THR A 6 -14.86 -1.98 5.45
CA THR A 6 -15.96 -1.59 4.54
C THR A 6 -15.51 -0.52 3.53
N ALA A 7 -15.75 -0.78 2.24
CA ALA A 7 -15.22 -0.07 1.06
C ALA A 7 -13.70 -0.23 0.82
N LYS A 8 -12.85 -0.03 1.83
CA LYS A 8 -11.38 -0.11 1.68
C LYS A 8 -10.89 -1.50 1.25
N GLY A 9 -11.58 -2.58 1.66
CA GLY A 9 -11.21 -3.94 1.28
C GLY A 9 -11.32 -4.21 -0.22
N HIS A 10 -12.27 -3.56 -0.90
CA HIS A 10 -12.38 -3.61 -2.37
C HIS A 10 -11.19 -2.90 -3.01
N LEU A 11 -10.88 -1.67 -2.58
CA LEU A 11 -9.73 -0.91 -3.10
C LEU A 11 -8.40 -1.66 -2.92
N VAL A 12 -8.20 -2.32 -1.77
CA VAL A 12 -6.99 -3.13 -1.54
C VAL A 12 -6.90 -4.28 -2.55
N ARG A 13 -8.03 -4.93 -2.88
CA ARG A 13 -8.08 -6.01 -3.87
C ARG A 13 -7.93 -5.50 -5.30
N GLU A 14 -8.45 -4.32 -5.61
CA GLU A 14 -8.24 -3.66 -6.90
C GLU A 14 -6.77 -3.29 -7.10
N LEU A 15 -6.11 -2.73 -6.07
CA LEU A 15 -4.67 -2.46 -6.12
C LEU A 15 -3.86 -3.74 -6.34
N ASP A 16 -4.18 -4.82 -5.63
CA ASP A 16 -3.52 -6.12 -5.80
C ASP A 16 -3.70 -6.68 -7.22
N ALA A 17 -4.91 -6.59 -7.78
CA ALA A 17 -5.20 -7.01 -9.15
C ALA A 17 -4.42 -6.19 -10.20
N LEU A 18 -4.16 -4.91 -9.94
CA LEU A 18 -3.32 -4.04 -10.77
C LEU A 18 -1.80 -4.25 -10.55
N GLY A 19 -1.41 -5.19 -9.68
CA GLY A 19 -0.01 -5.50 -9.38
C GLY A 19 0.60 -4.64 -8.27
N GLY A 20 -0.22 -3.95 -7.49
CA GLY A 20 0.22 -3.18 -6.33
C GLY A 20 0.57 -4.05 -5.12
N GLU A 21 1.47 -3.54 -4.27
CA GLU A 21 2.06 -4.33 -3.17
C GLU A 21 1.26 -4.34 -1.86
N MET A 22 0.20 -3.52 -1.74
CA MET A 22 -0.54 -3.36 -0.49
C MET A 22 -1.22 -4.65 -0.03
N GLY A 23 -1.89 -5.38 -0.94
CA GLY A 23 -2.55 -6.65 -0.62
C GLY A 23 -1.55 -7.71 -0.19
N ARG A 24 -0.52 -7.94 -1.01
CA ARG A 24 0.55 -8.91 -0.74
C ARG A 24 1.28 -8.67 0.57
N THR A 25 1.64 -7.41 0.83
CA THR A 25 2.31 -7.05 2.10
C THR A 25 1.38 -7.20 3.31
N THR A 26 0.08 -7.02 3.11
CA THR A 26 -0.91 -7.31 4.16
C THR A 26 -0.94 -8.80 4.46
N ASP A 27 -0.91 -9.65 3.44
CA ASP A 27 -0.92 -11.11 3.57
C ASP A 27 0.36 -11.64 4.26
N GLU A 28 1.51 -10.98 4.09
CA GLU A 28 2.75 -11.33 4.80
C GLU A 28 2.77 -10.91 6.27
N CYS A 29 1.97 -9.90 6.66
CA CYS A 29 2.06 -9.26 7.98
C CYS A 29 0.79 -9.39 8.83
N PHE A 30 -0.26 -10.08 8.36
CA PHE A 30 -1.52 -10.14 9.10
C PHE A 30 -1.41 -11.04 10.33
N ILE A 31 -2.02 -10.57 11.42
CA ILE A 31 -2.18 -11.30 12.67
C ILE A 31 -3.56 -11.97 12.70
N GLN A 32 -4.58 -11.26 12.19
CA GLN A 32 -5.95 -11.72 12.13
C GLN A 32 -6.64 -11.17 10.90
N SER A 33 -7.43 -11.98 10.20
CA SER A 33 -8.28 -11.52 9.09
C SER A 33 -9.74 -11.87 9.35
N ARG A 34 -10.66 -11.01 8.93
CA ARG A 34 -12.10 -11.24 8.99
C ARG A 34 -12.79 -10.72 7.74
N MET A 35 -13.73 -11.52 7.23
CA MET A 35 -14.72 -11.06 6.25
C MET A 35 -15.84 -10.29 6.95
N LEU A 36 -16.02 -9.03 6.60
CA LEU A 36 -17.13 -8.19 7.04
C LEU A 36 -18.36 -8.43 6.15
N ASN A 37 -19.55 -8.16 6.70
CA ASN A 37 -20.84 -8.31 6.01
C ASN A 37 -21.12 -9.71 5.44
N ARG A 38 -20.52 -10.76 6.02
CA ARG A 38 -20.68 -12.15 5.55
C ARG A 38 -22.13 -12.65 5.53
N GLY A 39 -23.00 -12.10 6.39
CA GLY A 39 -24.44 -12.39 6.39
C GLY A 39 -25.27 -11.65 5.33
N LYS A 40 -24.64 -10.77 4.53
CA LYS A 40 -25.26 -10.06 3.40
C LYS A 40 -24.74 -10.61 2.07
N GLY A 41 -25.23 -10.11 0.95
CA GLY A 41 -24.80 -10.53 -0.38
C GLY A 41 -23.31 -10.25 -0.67
N PRO A 42 -22.71 -10.96 -1.64
CA PRO A 42 -21.27 -10.89 -1.95
C PRO A 42 -20.81 -9.49 -2.36
N ALA A 43 -21.68 -8.68 -2.98
CA ALA A 43 -21.36 -7.32 -3.41
C ALA A 43 -20.95 -6.37 -2.26
N VAL A 44 -21.28 -6.71 -1.01
CA VAL A 44 -20.94 -5.91 0.17
C VAL A 44 -19.94 -6.59 1.10
N HIS A 45 -19.44 -7.76 0.71
CA HIS A 45 -18.40 -8.47 1.45
C HIS A 45 -17.10 -7.67 1.39
N SER A 46 -16.40 -7.55 2.52
CA SER A 46 -15.14 -6.82 2.54
C SER A 46 -14.18 -7.43 3.54
N LEU A 47 -12.96 -7.71 3.10
CA LEU A 47 -11.90 -8.20 3.98
C LEU A 47 -11.34 -7.07 4.85
N ARG A 48 -11.02 -7.41 6.08
CA ARG A 48 -10.29 -6.57 7.03
C ARG A 48 -9.23 -7.42 7.72
N ALA A 49 -7.98 -7.01 7.61
CA ALA A 49 -6.86 -7.63 8.29
C ALA A 49 -6.32 -6.71 9.38
N GLN A 50 -6.04 -7.26 10.57
CA GLN A 50 -5.15 -6.65 11.54
C GLN A 50 -3.72 -7.08 11.20
N ILE A 51 -2.77 -6.15 11.24
CA ILE A 51 -1.39 -6.35 10.78
C ILE A 51 -0.36 -5.94 11.84
N ASP A 52 0.82 -6.55 11.82
CA ASP A 52 1.97 -5.98 12.52
C ASP A 52 2.45 -4.72 11.75
N ARG A 53 2.34 -3.55 12.40
CA ARG A 53 2.72 -2.26 11.79
C ARG A 53 4.23 -2.17 11.53
N ARG A 54 5.07 -2.71 12.43
CA ARG A 54 6.53 -2.64 12.29
C ARG A 54 6.97 -3.55 11.16
N GLU A 55 6.44 -4.76 11.11
CA GLU A 55 6.80 -5.73 10.08
C GLU A 55 6.33 -5.29 8.69
N TYR A 56 5.11 -4.76 8.59
CA TYR A 56 4.61 -4.15 7.35
C TYR A 56 5.53 -3.04 6.82
N GLY A 57 6.01 -2.16 7.71
CA GLY A 57 6.94 -1.09 7.32
C GLY A 57 8.28 -1.63 6.80
N LYS A 58 8.85 -2.65 7.46
CA LYS A 58 10.11 -3.27 7.02
C LYS A 58 9.99 -3.96 5.67
N ILE A 59 8.92 -4.74 5.47
CA ILE A 59 8.69 -5.49 4.24
C ILE A 59 8.44 -4.51 3.08
N MET A 60 7.60 -3.49 3.29
CA MET A 60 7.36 -2.49 2.25
C MET A 60 8.64 -1.74 1.86
N LYS A 61 9.47 -1.35 2.84
CA LYS A 61 10.78 -0.75 2.57
C LYS A 61 11.67 -1.69 1.75
N ARG A 62 11.78 -2.96 2.14
CA ARG A 62 12.57 -3.97 1.41
C ARG A 62 12.08 -4.16 -0.04
N LYS A 63 10.76 -4.14 -0.27
CA LYS A 63 10.18 -4.24 -1.62
C LYS A 63 10.57 -3.04 -2.47
N LEU A 64 10.46 -1.82 -1.94
CA LEU A 64 10.89 -0.61 -2.63
C LEU A 64 12.39 -0.63 -2.95
N GLU A 65 13.24 -1.05 -2.01
CA GLU A 65 14.71 -1.15 -2.21
C GLU A 65 15.12 -2.13 -3.31
N ARG A 66 14.26 -3.10 -3.64
CA ARG A 66 14.53 -4.14 -4.63
C ARG A 66 13.79 -3.94 -5.95
N GLN A 67 12.97 -2.90 -6.07
CA GLN A 67 12.17 -2.65 -7.27
C GLN A 67 13.07 -2.16 -8.42
N PRO A 68 13.14 -2.88 -9.55
CA PRO A 68 13.89 -2.41 -10.72
C PRO A 68 13.34 -1.08 -11.23
N GLY A 69 14.24 -0.18 -11.62
CA GLY A 69 13.90 1.15 -12.13
C GLY A 69 13.51 2.17 -11.05
N LEU A 70 13.53 1.79 -9.76
CA LEU A 70 13.25 2.70 -8.66
C LEU A 70 14.55 3.13 -7.97
N LEU A 71 14.83 4.43 -7.96
CA LEU A 71 15.90 5.02 -7.15
C LEU A 71 15.33 5.59 -5.86
N LEU A 72 15.73 5.05 -4.71
CA LEU A 72 15.38 5.60 -3.41
C LEU A 72 16.41 6.64 -2.98
N ARG A 73 15.93 7.78 -2.47
CA ARG A 73 16.76 8.83 -1.87
C ARG A 73 16.18 9.21 -0.52
N GLN A 74 17.00 9.19 0.51
CA GLN A 74 16.65 9.76 1.81
C GLN A 74 17.04 11.24 1.80
N ALA A 75 16.06 12.10 1.61
CA ALA A 75 16.21 13.55 1.64
C ALA A 75 14.86 14.20 2.01
N GLU A 76 14.91 15.43 2.49
CA GLU A 76 13.74 16.29 2.61
C GLU A 76 13.69 17.20 1.38
N VAL A 77 12.52 17.31 0.75
CA VAL A 77 12.30 18.27 -0.34
C VAL A 77 11.85 19.58 0.29
N VAL A 78 12.67 20.63 0.18
CA VAL A 78 12.42 21.94 0.82
C VAL A 78 11.88 22.97 -0.17
N SER A 79 12.07 22.77 -1.47
CA SER A 79 11.50 23.64 -2.50
C SER A 79 11.23 22.92 -3.83
N VAL A 80 10.28 23.46 -4.59
CA VAL A 80 9.90 22.97 -5.92
C VAL A 80 9.87 24.17 -6.86
N ALA A 81 10.66 24.12 -7.94
CA ALA A 81 10.75 25.19 -8.93
C ALA A 81 10.63 24.64 -10.36
N PRO A 82 10.08 25.42 -11.32
CA PRO A 82 10.15 25.05 -12.73
C PRO A 82 11.62 24.89 -13.18
N GLY A 83 11.92 23.78 -13.83
CA GLY A 83 13.19 23.52 -14.50
C GLY A 83 13.06 23.73 -16.02
N GLY A 84 14.11 23.38 -16.75
CA GLY A 84 14.09 23.37 -18.22
C GLY A 84 13.31 22.17 -18.78
N GLY A 85 12.72 22.33 -19.97
CA GLY A 85 12.10 21.23 -20.72
C GLY A 85 10.85 20.62 -20.07
N GLY A 86 10.11 21.39 -19.26
CA GLY A 86 8.91 20.91 -18.56
C GLY A 86 9.19 20.05 -17.32
N LEU A 87 10.46 19.90 -16.94
CA LEU A 87 10.85 19.20 -15.72
C LEU A 87 10.77 20.13 -14.50
N TRP A 88 10.60 19.53 -13.33
CA TRP A 88 10.63 20.24 -12.05
C TRP A 88 11.97 20.02 -11.37
N LYS A 89 12.53 21.09 -10.80
CA LYS A 89 13.70 21.02 -9.94
C LYS A 89 13.23 20.92 -8.49
N LEU A 90 13.64 19.82 -7.84
CA LEU A 90 13.45 19.60 -6.41
C LEU A 90 14.77 19.94 -5.72
N THR A 91 14.73 20.81 -4.71
CA THR A 91 15.87 21.08 -3.82
C THR A 91 15.47 20.72 -2.40
#